data_AF-S7HLB0-F1
#
_entry.id   AF-S7HLB0-F1
#
_cell.length_a   1.000
_cell.length_b   1.000
_cell.length_c   1.000
_cell.angle_alpha   90.00
_cell.angle_beta   90.00
_cell.angle_gamma   90.00
#
_symmetry.space_group_name_H-M   'P 1'
#
loop_
_entity.id
_entity.type
_entity.pdbx_description
1 polymer ?
#
loop_
_entity_poly.entity_id
_entity_poly.type
_entity_poly.pdbx_seq_one_letter_code
_entity_poly.pdbx_strand_id
1 'polypeptide(L)'
;MSILKVILHHWNKTTQSYDNFHPETEVSQVTDWNQGIVNTLASTALGGLVNTLTSDSLLAKMIQKVLEATGVKYSLGQNGYVCFGSLVGGLIIQWVDVPMGSQYAVPIPWPLTAKLMSVVSVHGGDDNYDMWPSYNGQTLHSTAKNINGYVIGIFQ
;
A
#
# COMPACT_ATOMS: atom_id res chain seq x y z
N MET A 1 -75.84 -3.24 3.57
CA MET A 1 -74.67 -3.25 2.67
C MET A 1 -74.30 -4.70 2.41
N SER A 2 -74.31 -5.14 1.15
CA SER A 2 -73.96 -6.52 0.78
C SER A 2 -72.46 -6.58 0.49
N ILE A 3 -71.73 -7.42 1.22
CA ILE A 3 -70.36 -7.78 0.88
C ILE A 3 -70.44 -8.69 -0.36
N LEU A 4 -70.08 -8.14 -1.52
CA LEU A 4 -69.77 -8.94 -2.71
C LEU A 4 -68.36 -9.47 -2.51
N LYS A 5 -68.24 -10.71 -2.05
CA LYS A 5 -66.97 -11.44 -2.06
C LYS A 5 -66.53 -11.58 -3.52
N VAL A 6 -65.37 -11.00 -3.85
CA VAL A 6 -64.75 -10.96 -5.17
C VAL A 6 -64.50 -12.39 -5.66
N ILE A 7 -65.42 -12.90 -6.47
CA ILE A 7 -65.25 -14.15 -7.25
C ILE A 7 -65.31 -13.83 -8.76
N LEU A 8 -65.67 -12.61 -9.16
CA LEU A 8 -65.82 -12.21 -10.57
C LEU A 8 -65.03 -10.94 -10.86
N HIS A 9 -64.23 -10.98 -11.94
CA HIS A 9 -63.55 -9.81 -12.48
C HIS A 9 -64.59 -8.74 -12.87
N HIS A 10 -64.49 -7.53 -12.32
CA HIS A 10 -65.34 -6.40 -12.69
C HIS A 10 -64.84 -5.80 -14.00
N TRP A 11 -65.68 -5.77 -15.03
CA TRP A 11 -65.40 -5.09 -16.28
C TRP A 11 -65.78 -3.62 -16.19
N ASN A 12 -64.79 -2.73 -16.29
CA ASN A 12 -64.98 -1.31 -16.30
C ASN A 12 -65.36 -0.83 -17.71
N LYS A 13 -66.61 -0.44 -17.88
CA LYS A 13 -67.15 -0.01 -19.18
C LYS A 13 -66.57 1.32 -19.67
N THR A 14 -66.02 2.13 -18.79
CA THR A 14 -65.44 3.44 -19.13
C THR A 14 -64.04 3.29 -19.70
N THR A 15 -63.20 2.46 -19.06
CA THR A 15 -61.82 2.17 -19.53
C THR A 15 -61.75 0.99 -20.50
N GLN A 16 -62.86 0.26 -20.68
CA GLN A 16 -62.95 -0.96 -21.48
C GLN A 16 -61.90 -2.01 -21.09
N SER A 17 -61.71 -2.18 -19.78
CA SER A 17 -60.74 -3.14 -19.21
C SER A 17 -61.33 -3.78 -17.95
N TYR A 18 -60.81 -4.94 -17.55
CA TYR A 18 -61.08 -5.45 -16.21
C TYR A 18 -60.33 -4.62 -15.17
N ASP A 19 -60.98 -4.34 -14.03
CA ASP A 19 -60.34 -3.66 -12.91
C ASP A 19 -59.37 -4.62 -12.19
N ASN A 20 -58.22 -4.09 -11.82
CA ASN A 20 -57.23 -4.80 -11.02
C ASN A 20 -57.55 -4.65 -9.52
N PHE A 21 -58.09 -5.70 -8.90
CA PHE A 21 -58.46 -5.70 -7.48
C PHE A 21 -57.38 -6.25 -6.55
N HIS A 22 -56.44 -7.03 -7.09
CA HIS A 22 -55.31 -7.62 -6.38
C HIS A 22 -54.01 -7.18 -7.08
N PRO A 23 -53.59 -5.92 -6.86
CA PRO A 23 -52.38 -5.37 -7.47
C PRO A 23 -51.17 -6.30 -7.34
N GLU A 24 -51.04 -7.00 -6.20
CA GLU A 24 -50.00 -7.97 -5.89
C GLU A 24 -49.97 -9.21 -6.78
N THR A 25 -51.00 -9.46 -7.61
CA THR A 25 -51.08 -10.62 -8.52
C THR A 25 -50.92 -10.25 -10.01
N GLU A 26 -50.83 -8.96 -10.34
CA GLU A 26 -50.60 -8.51 -11.72
C GLU A 26 -49.14 -8.66 -12.12
N VAL A 27 -48.89 -9.29 -13.27
CA VAL A 27 -47.55 -9.55 -13.80
C VAL A 27 -46.72 -8.27 -13.92
N SER A 28 -47.36 -7.14 -14.26
CA SER A 28 -46.72 -5.82 -14.36
C SER A 28 -46.20 -5.29 -13.02
N GLN A 29 -46.85 -5.63 -11.90
CA GLN A 29 -46.45 -5.23 -10.56
C GLN A 29 -45.47 -6.22 -9.91
N VAL A 30 -45.37 -7.44 -10.44
CA VAL A 30 -44.33 -8.43 -10.09
C VAL A 30 -43.00 -8.14 -10.81
N THR A 31 -42.97 -7.26 -11.84
CA THR A 31 -41.73 -6.94 -12.57
C THR A 31 -40.63 -6.29 -11.72
N ASP A 32 -40.99 -5.63 -10.62
CA ASP A 32 -40.07 -5.04 -9.65
C ASP A 32 -39.30 -6.08 -8.84
N TRP A 33 -39.75 -7.34 -8.84
CA TRP A 33 -39.10 -8.43 -8.12
C TRP A 33 -37.67 -8.69 -8.62
N ASN A 34 -37.47 -8.69 -9.94
CA ASN A 34 -36.14 -8.94 -10.54
C ASN A 34 -35.14 -7.83 -10.18
N GLN A 35 -35.57 -6.56 -10.29
CA GLN A 35 -34.71 -5.42 -9.95
C GLN A 35 -34.44 -5.36 -8.44
N GLY A 36 -35.47 -5.61 -7.62
CA GLY A 36 -35.34 -5.69 -6.16
C GLY A 36 -34.34 -6.76 -5.74
N ILE A 37 -34.43 -7.97 -6.29
CA ILE A 37 -33.49 -9.06 -5.99
C ILE A 37 -32.08 -8.75 -6.46
N VAL A 38 -31.89 -8.24 -7.68
CA VAL A 38 -30.56 -7.88 -8.18
C VAL A 38 -29.92 -6.82 -7.29
N ASN A 39 -30.67 -5.81 -6.87
CA ASN A 39 -30.18 -4.75 -5.98
C ASN A 39 -29.86 -5.26 -4.57
N THR A 40 -30.71 -6.14 -4.01
CA THR A 40 -30.47 -6.77 -2.70
C THR A 40 -29.27 -7.71 -2.74
N LEU A 41 -29.13 -8.52 -3.79
CA LEU A 41 -27.99 -9.42 -3.95
C LEU A 41 -26.70 -8.65 -4.19
N ALA A 42 -26.71 -7.63 -5.05
CA ALA A 42 -25.54 -6.78 -5.27
C ALA A 42 -25.10 -6.10 -3.97
N SER A 43 -26.01 -5.49 -3.21
CA SER A 43 -25.70 -4.83 -1.94
C SER A 43 -25.25 -5.80 -0.84
N THR A 44 -25.84 -6.99 -0.76
CA THR A 44 -25.48 -8.01 0.24
C THR A 44 -24.16 -8.70 -0.11
N ALA A 45 -23.93 -9.03 -1.38
CA ALA A 45 -22.68 -9.64 -1.85
C ALA A 45 -21.51 -8.66 -1.77
N LEU A 46 -21.71 -7.40 -2.18
CA LEU A 46 -20.71 -6.34 -2.01
C LEU A 46 -20.46 -6.05 -0.53
N GLY A 47 -21.50 -5.93 0.29
CA GLY A 47 -21.36 -5.75 1.74
C GLY A 47 -20.64 -6.93 2.40
N GLY A 48 -20.94 -8.17 1.99
CA GLY A 48 -20.26 -9.39 2.44
C GLY A 48 -18.80 -9.44 2.01
N LEU A 49 -18.48 -9.01 0.78
CA LEU A 49 -17.11 -8.91 0.29
C LEU A 49 -16.33 -7.83 1.03
N VAL A 50 -16.90 -6.63 1.19
CA VAL A 50 -16.28 -5.55 1.97
C VAL A 50 -16.09 -5.99 3.42
N ASN A 51 -17.07 -6.63 4.05
CA ASN A 51 -16.94 -7.17 5.41
C ASN A 51 -15.86 -8.26 5.48
N THR A 52 -15.76 -9.13 4.48
CA THR A 52 -14.69 -10.13 4.40
C THR A 52 -13.32 -9.48 4.19
N LEU A 53 -13.23 -8.36 3.47
CA LEU A 53 -11.98 -7.63 3.27
C LEU A 53 -11.60 -6.74 4.47
N THR A 54 -12.57 -6.33 5.29
CA THR A 54 -12.38 -5.40 6.41
C THR A 54 -12.37 -6.04 7.79
N SER A 55 -12.97 -7.23 7.95
CA SER A 55 -13.00 -7.95 9.23
C SER A 55 -12.03 -9.13 9.24
N ASP A 56 -10.83 -8.89 9.76
CA ASP A 56 -9.91 -9.89 10.32
C ASP A 56 -9.62 -11.15 9.46
N SER A 57 -9.89 -11.07 8.16
CA SER A 57 -9.81 -12.20 7.24
C SER A 57 -8.36 -12.54 6.94
N LEU A 58 -8.13 -13.81 6.59
CA LEU A 58 -6.81 -14.28 6.21
C LEU A 58 -6.20 -13.42 5.09
N LEU A 59 -7.01 -12.99 4.12
CA LEU A 59 -6.56 -12.12 3.04
C LEU A 59 -6.16 -10.72 3.55
N ALA A 60 -6.97 -10.11 4.42
CA ALA A 60 -6.64 -8.81 5.01
C ALA A 60 -5.35 -8.89 5.85
N LYS A 61 -5.18 -9.96 6.65
CA LYS A 61 -3.96 -10.23 7.42
C LYS A 61 -2.77 -10.54 6.51
N MET A 62 -2.97 -11.19 5.38
CA MET A 62 -1.91 -11.44 4.39
C MET A 62 -1.50 -10.16 3.68
N ILE A 63 -2.44 -9.30 3.29
CA ILE A 63 -2.13 -7.98 2.72
C ILE A 63 -1.39 -7.12 3.75
N GLN A 64 -1.85 -7.08 4.99
CA GLN A 64 -1.15 -6.38 6.07
C GLN A 64 0.27 -6.91 6.28
N LYS A 65 0.45 -8.23 6.38
CA LYS A 65 1.77 -8.85 6.52
C LYS A 65 2.65 -8.60 5.29
N VAL A 66 2.09 -8.56 4.09
CA VAL A 66 2.83 -8.21 2.87
C VAL A 66 3.22 -6.74 2.87
N LEU A 67 2.37 -5.82 3.32
CA LEU A 67 2.69 -4.39 3.42
C LEU A 67 3.75 -4.12 4.52
N GLU A 68 3.61 -4.75 5.67
CA GLU A 68 4.61 -4.70 6.76
C GLU A 68 5.94 -5.34 6.34
N ALA A 69 5.89 -6.51 5.70
CA ALA A 69 7.09 -7.25 5.30
C ALA A 69 7.75 -6.69 4.04
N THR A 70 7.01 -6.02 3.16
CA THR A 70 7.61 -5.23 2.07
C THR A 70 8.30 -4.02 2.65
N GLY A 71 7.68 -3.31 3.60
CA GLY A 71 8.35 -2.42 4.58
C GLY A 71 9.32 -1.40 4.00
N VAL A 72 9.25 -1.13 2.69
CA VAL A 72 10.27 -0.39 1.98
C VAL A 72 10.17 1.07 2.39
N LYS A 73 11.25 1.59 2.98
CA LYS A 73 11.40 3.00 3.31
C LYS A 73 12.61 3.52 2.58
N TYR A 74 12.52 4.71 2.01
CA TYR A 74 13.65 5.28 1.29
C TYR A 74 13.72 6.79 1.42
N SER A 75 14.94 7.30 1.27
CA SER A 75 15.25 8.71 1.05
C SER A 75 16.31 8.80 -0.03
N LEU A 76 16.01 9.48 -1.14
CA LEU A 76 16.87 9.55 -2.33
C LEU A 76 17.69 10.84 -2.41
N GLY A 77 17.98 11.47 -1.27
CA GLY A 77 18.86 12.63 -1.23
C GLY A 77 20.32 12.29 -1.54
N GLN A 78 21.16 13.33 -1.57
CA GLN A 78 22.63 13.19 -1.65
C GLN A 78 23.17 12.26 -0.56
N ASN A 79 22.61 12.38 0.64
CA ASN A 79 22.75 11.42 1.72
C ASN A 79 21.42 10.69 1.87
N GLY A 80 21.42 9.40 1.57
CA GLY A 80 20.19 8.64 1.35
C GLY A 80 20.27 7.21 1.85
N TYR A 81 19.12 6.55 1.81
CA TYR A 81 19.00 5.16 2.20
C TYR A 81 17.82 4.48 1.50
N VAL A 82 17.89 3.15 1.45
CA VAL A 82 16.76 2.28 1.21
C VAL A 82 16.77 1.17 2.26
N CYS A 83 15.68 1.06 3.00
CA CYS A 83 15.40 -0.04 3.90
C CYS A 83 14.52 -1.02 3.15
N PHE A 84 14.95 -2.27 3.11
CA PHE A 84 14.12 -3.36 2.65
C PHE A 84 13.39 -3.99 3.84
N GLY A 85 12.12 -4.34 3.67
CA GLY A 85 11.34 -4.94 4.75
C GLY A 85 11.81 -6.36 5.12
N SER A 86 11.17 -6.92 6.15
CA SER A 86 11.54 -8.22 6.72
C SER A 86 11.41 -9.39 5.74
N LEU A 87 10.62 -9.26 4.67
CA LEU A 87 10.48 -10.28 3.63
C LEU A 87 11.82 -10.62 2.96
N VAL A 88 12.70 -9.63 2.85
CA VAL A 88 14.02 -9.76 2.21
C VAL A 88 15.15 -9.56 3.23
N GLY A 89 14.88 -9.92 4.50
CA GLY A 89 15.89 -9.96 5.55
C GLY A 89 16.17 -8.64 6.25
N GLY A 90 15.38 -7.58 6.03
CA GLY A 90 15.54 -6.31 6.73
C GLY A 90 16.79 -5.52 6.33
N LEU A 91 17.36 -5.81 5.16
CA LEU A 91 18.60 -5.17 4.68
C LEU A 91 18.42 -3.66 4.56
N ILE A 92 19.43 -2.89 4.90
CA ILE A 92 19.45 -1.44 4.69
C ILE A 92 20.70 -1.10 3.87
N ILE A 93 20.52 -0.35 2.79
CA ILE A 93 21.62 0.25 2.04
C ILE A 93 21.57 1.74 2.31
N GLN A 94 22.68 2.32 2.76
CA GLN A 94 22.82 3.76 2.98
C GLN A 94 23.99 4.29 2.16
N TRP A 95 23.88 5.53 1.68
CA TRP A 95 24.96 6.23 1.01
C TRP A 95 25.06 7.66 1.49
N VAL A 96 26.28 8.19 1.47
CA VAL A 96 26.59 9.54 1.93
C VAL A 96 27.72 10.15 1.13
N ASP A 97 27.58 11.44 0.85
CA ASP A 97 28.69 12.32 0.49
C ASP A 97 29.31 12.89 1.78
N VAL A 98 30.63 12.73 1.91
CA VAL A 98 31.41 13.07 3.09
C VAL A 98 32.34 14.23 2.75
N PRO A 99 32.00 15.46 3.14
CA PRO A 99 32.85 16.62 2.91
C PRO A 99 34.07 16.56 3.83
N MET A 100 35.27 16.42 3.25
CA MET A 100 36.48 16.24 4.07
C MET A 100 37.13 17.55 4.52
N GLY A 101 36.93 18.65 3.78
CA GLY A 101 37.60 19.93 4.08
C GLY A 101 39.11 19.74 4.28
N SER A 102 39.74 20.46 5.21
CA SER A 102 41.19 20.35 5.45
C SER A 102 41.63 19.13 6.29
N GLN A 103 40.73 18.15 6.51
CA GLN A 103 40.96 16.98 7.37
C GLN A 103 41.34 15.73 6.55
N TYR A 104 42.08 14.82 7.17
CA TYR A 104 42.40 13.50 6.61
C TYR A 104 41.43 12.39 7.04
N ALA A 105 40.61 12.67 8.07
CA ALA A 105 39.66 11.73 8.61
C ALA A 105 38.40 12.47 9.07
N VAL A 106 37.22 12.02 8.66
CA VAL A 106 35.94 12.66 8.99
C VAL A 106 34.89 11.61 9.37
N PRO A 107 34.05 11.86 10.40
CA PRO A 107 32.95 10.96 10.74
C PRO A 107 31.98 10.78 9.56
N ILE A 108 31.52 9.56 9.35
CA ILE A 108 30.56 9.24 8.30
C ILE A 108 29.14 9.51 8.84
N PRO A 109 28.38 10.48 8.28
CA PRO A 109 27.08 10.89 8.81
C PRO A 109 25.95 10.01 8.27
N TRP A 110 25.91 8.74 8.70
CA TRP A 110 24.89 7.79 8.25
C TRP A 110 23.46 8.30 8.54
N PRO A 111 22.54 8.29 7.56
CA PRO A 111 21.17 8.75 7.75
C PRO A 111 20.39 8.01 8.84
N LEU A 112 20.67 6.72 9.03
CA LEU A 112 20.03 5.84 9.99
C LEU A 112 21.07 5.11 10.85
N THR A 113 20.75 4.96 12.13
CA THR A 113 21.48 4.11 13.06
C THR A 113 21.05 2.65 12.87
N ALA A 114 21.97 1.81 12.39
CA ALA A 114 21.77 0.36 12.21
C ALA A 114 23.11 -0.38 12.37
N LYS A 115 23.09 -1.71 12.45
CA LYS A 115 24.33 -2.49 12.56
C LYS A 115 24.99 -2.59 11.19
N LEU A 116 26.16 -1.96 11.05
CA LEU A 116 26.95 -2.04 9.82
C LEU A 116 27.45 -3.47 9.59
N MET A 117 27.29 -3.96 8.36
CA MET A 117 27.83 -5.26 7.93
C MET A 117 29.02 -5.09 6.98
N SER A 118 28.94 -4.13 6.05
CA SER A 118 29.99 -3.86 5.09
C SER A 118 29.93 -2.41 4.65
N VAL A 119 31.08 -1.83 4.32
CA VAL A 119 31.22 -0.45 3.87
C VAL A 119 32.30 -0.38 2.82
N VAL A 120 32.07 0.42 1.78
CA VAL A 120 33.07 0.76 0.78
C VAL A 120 33.02 2.26 0.54
N SER A 121 34.16 2.83 0.17
CA SER A 121 34.29 4.26 -0.12
C SER A 121 35.09 4.49 -1.38
N VAL A 122 34.82 5.62 -2.02
CA VAL A 122 35.57 6.15 -3.16
C VAL A 122 35.77 7.65 -2.97
N HIS A 123 36.74 8.21 -3.68
CA HIS A 123 36.90 9.67 -3.75
C HIS A 123 35.90 10.29 -4.71
N GLY A 124 35.56 11.55 -4.46
CA GLY A 124 34.84 12.42 -5.39
C GLY A 124 35.84 13.25 -6.18
N GLY A 125 35.92 13.05 -7.49
CA GLY A 125 36.75 13.85 -8.40
C GLY A 125 37.38 13.03 -9.53
N ASP A 126 38.16 13.70 -10.38
CA ASP A 126 38.80 13.09 -11.56
C ASP A 126 40.19 12.50 -11.24
N ASP A 127 40.79 12.90 -10.12
CA ASP A 127 42.10 12.42 -9.66
C ASP A 127 41.97 11.24 -8.72
N ASN A 128 42.82 10.22 -8.87
CA ASN A 128 42.80 9.04 -8.00
C ASN A 128 43.39 9.33 -6.61
N TYR A 129 42.52 9.34 -5.59
CA TYR A 129 42.91 9.38 -4.18
C TYR A 129 42.46 8.14 -3.44
N ASP A 130 43.38 7.52 -2.69
CA ASP A 130 43.07 6.39 -1.82
C ASP A 130 42.17 6.83 -0.67
N MET A 131 41.03 6.15 -0.53
CA MET A 131 40.08 6.36 0.56
C MET A 131 39.66 5.03 1.16
N TRP A 132 39.62 4.97 2.49
CA TRP A 132 39.18 3.77 3.21
C TRP A 132 38.31 4.14 4.41
N PRO A 133 37.23 3.39 4.66
CA PRO A 133 36.47 3.53 5.88
C PRO A 133 37.22 2.86 7.05
N SER A 134 36.91 3.26 8.27
CA SER A 134 37.34 2.56 9.47
C SER A 134 36.76 1.14 9.51
N TYR A 135 37.37 0.24 10.28
CA TYR A 135 36.90 -1.15 10.41
C TYR A 135 35.42 -1.24 10.89
N ASN A 136 34.99 -0.28 11.71
CA ASN A 136 33.60 -0.17 12.17
C ASN A 136 32.73 0.77 11.30
N GLY A 137 33.26 1.27 10.19
CA GLY A 137 32.63 2.18 9.22
C GLY A 137 32.02 3.45 9.79
N GLN A 138 32.60 3.97 10.87
CA GLN A 138 32.19 5.22 11.52
C GLN A 138 33.00 6.43 11.03
N THR A 139 34.16 6.21 10.43
CA THR A 139 35.06 7.28 9.98
C THR A 139 35.58 6.97 8.59
N LEU A 140 35.68 7.99 7.75
CA LEU A 140 36.29 7.91 6.43
C LEU A 140 37.68 8.53 6.48
N HIS A 141 38.67 7.83 5.94
CA HIS A 141 40.06 8.27 5.86
C HIS A 141 40.46 8.53 4.40
N SER A 142 41.38 9.47 4.19
CA SER A 142 41.95 9.82 2.88
C SER A 142 43.44 10.13 2.99
N THR A 143 44.19 9.89 1.90
CA THR A 143 45.58 10.34 1.74
C THR A 143 45.71 11.83 1.42
N ALA A 144 44.62 12.49 1.00
CA ALA A 144 44.59 13.89 0.60
C ALA A 144 43.58 14.72 1.40
N LYS A 145 43.83 16.04 1.46
CA LYS A 145 42.91 17.03 2.04
C LYS A 145 42.04 17.66 0.96
N ASN A 146 40.89 18.16 1.36
CA ASN A 146 39.92 18.90 0.54
C ASN A 146 39.32 18.08 -0.61
N ILE A 147 39.32 16.75 -0.49
CA ILE A 147 38.71 15.84 -1.43
C ILE A 147 37.51 15.19 -0.74
N ASN A 148 36.31 15.37 -1.27
CA ASN A 148 35.13 14.72 -0.71
C ASN A 148 35.17 13.22 -0.99
N GLY A 149 34.55 12.44 -0.13
CA GLY A 149 34.41 11.00 -0.33
C GLY A 149 32.95 10.60 -0.47
N TYR A 150 32.69 9.61 -1.31
CA TYR A 150 31.40 8.94 -1.36
C TYR A 150 31.51 7.59 -0.66
N VAL A 151 30.60 7.32 0.28
CA VAL A 151 30.59 6.08 1.06
C VAL A 151 29.24 5.42 0.90
N ILE A 152 29.26 4.11 0.65
CA ILE A 152 28.07 3.25 0.64
C ILE A 152 28.25 2.12 1.64
N GLY A 153 27.22 1.89 2.45
CA GLY A 153 27.22 0.90 3.50
C GLY A 153 26.00 -0.02 3.42
N ILE A 154 26.21 -1.26 3.81
CA ILE A 154 25.17 -2.29 3.97
C ILE A 154 25.00 -2.53 5.47
N PHE A 155 23.76 -2.48 5.95
CA PHE A 155 23.38 -2.59 7.36
C PHE A 155 22.22 -3.57 7.55
N GLN A 156 22.02 -3.98 8.80
CA GLN A 156 20.89 -4.76 9.27
C GLN A 156 20.49 -4.34 10.70
#